data_AF-A0A252AQZ3-F1
#
_entry.id   AF-A0A252AQZ3-F1
#
_cell.length_a   1.000
_cell.length_b   1.000
_cell.length_c   1.000
_cell.angle_alpha   90.00
_cell.angle_beta   90.00
_cell.angle_gamma   90.00
#
_symmetry.space_group_name_H-M   'P 1'
#
loop_
_entity.id
_entity.type
_entity.pdbx_description
1 polymer ?
#
loop_
_entity_poly.entity_id
_entity_poly.type
_entity_poly.pdbx_seq_one_letter_code
_entity_poly.pdbx_strand_id
1 'polypeptide(L)'
;MSVSIQNSGNSDLAVNQTSTSSDFSAQSADTGLQISGNTIDTGRYLITANNNYTTGAAYNFHSDTDGCVRVYDKQTDTYVQVFGDPHVETSNGTHGEFKRDGLVLDLQDGTQIQVQPTDLNNAGASHINAVSVTKDNQTSFITGLYNDAGTAHVQISAPQAGNAFQLNNSFDSYSDTVLHVGSSLNDLHFADGSSMSGTGNTELDGKGGGIQEFLGQRVPMQSFDTMLQSVLHMASQGSQSVNAPDYSAASVANLRIESGYGK
;
A
#
# COMPACT_ATOMS: atom_id res chain seq x y z
N MET A 1 65.01 11.79 38.13
CA MET A 1 63.97 12.51 38.87
C MET A 1 62.65 12.17 38.22
N SER A 2 61.83 11.38 38.90
CA SER A 2 60.57 10.81 38.41
C SER A 2 59.48 11.13 39.44
N VAL A 3 58.35 11.64 38.95
CA VAL A 3 57.16 12.01 39.74
C VAL A 3 55.91 11.53 38.96
N SER A 4 55.41 10.32 39.26
CA SER A 4 54.11 9.97 39.92
C SER A 4 52.92 10.95 39.77
N ILE A 5 51.60 10.64 39.64
CA ILE A 5 50.67 9.49 39.89
C ILE A 5 49.33 9.82 39.11
N GLN A 6 48.39 8.95 38.72
CA GLN A 6 47.34 8.31 39.56
C GLN A 6 46.57 7.21 38.82
N ASN A 7 46.48 6.06 39.51
CA ASN A 7 45.58 4.94 39.31
C ASN A 7 44.24 5.25 40.01
N SER A 8 43.14 5.20 39.28
CA SER A 8 41.81 4.96 39.85
C SER A 8 41.27 3.69 39.19
N GLY A 9 40.98 2.69 40.03
CA GLY A 9 40.57 1.35 39.64
C GLY A 9 39.40 1.29 38.66
N ASN A 10 39.09 0.12 38.12
CA ASN A 10 38.77 -1.05 38.94
C ASN A 10 38.83 -2.30 38.05
N SER A 11 39.13 -3.41 38.70
CA SER A 11 39.02 -4.78 38.20
C SER A 11 37.75 -5.02 37.39
N ASP A 12 37.88 -5.57 36.18
CA ASP A 12 37.03 -6.68 35.69
C ASP A 12 37.43 -7.09 34.26
N LEU A 13 38.58 -7.76 34.14
CA LEU A 13 38.67 -8.90 33.21
C LEU A 13 38.20 -10.14 33.97
N ALA A 14 36.94 -10.13 34.39
CA ALA A 14 36.23 -11.34 34.77
C ALA A 14 35.35 -11.73 33.58
N VAL A 15 35.91 -12.54 32.68
CA VAL A 15 35.14 -13.29 31.68
C VAL A 15 34.36 -14.35 32.45
N ASN A 16 33.22 -13.97 33.01
CA ASN A 16 32.22 -14.90 33.50
C ASN A 16 30.83 -14.26 33.43
N GLN A 17 30.35 -14.03 32.21
CA GLN A 17 28.92 -14.02 31.95
C GLN A 17 28.58 -15.30 31.23
N THR A 18 28.12 -16.27 32.01
CA THR A 18 27.23 -17.34 31.56
C THR A 18 26.13 -16.69 30.74
N SER A 19 26.14 -16.94 29.43
CA SER A 19 25.13 -16.46 28.50
C SER A 19 23.77 -17.02 28.90
N THR A 20 23.00 -16.26 29.68
CA THR A 20 21.57 -16.51 29.83
C THR A 20 20.92 -16.12 28.51
N SER A 21 20.25 -17.09 27.90
CA SER A 21 19.72 -17.13 26.54
C SER A 21 18.59 -16.13 26.25
N SER A 22 18.83 -14.84 26.43
CA SER A 22 17.82 -13.80 26.25
C SER A 22 18.28 -12.56 25.46
N ASP A 23 19.53 -12.49 25.00
CA ASP A 23 20.02 -11.39 24.14
C ASP A 23 19.67 -11.57 22.65
N PHE A 24 19.01 -12.67 22.30
CA PHE A 24 18.21 -12.75 21.09
C PHE A 24 16.74 -12.73 21.52
N SER A 25 16.27 -11.58 22.00
CA SER A 25 14.85 -11.31 21.81
C SER A 25 14.65 -11.39 20.30
N ALA A 26 14.03 -12.47 19.83
CA ALA A 26 13.58 -12.56 18.47
C ALA A 26 12.72 -11.32 18.25
N GLN A 27 13.31 -10.30 17.61
CA GLN A 27 12.55 -9.30 16.90
C GLN A 27 11.54 -10.12 16.11
N SER A 28 10.26 -9.96 16.44
CA SER A 28 9.20 -10.73 15.78
C SER A 28 9.52 -10.66 14.30
N ALA A 29 9.75 -11.83 13.68
CA ALA A 29 10.06 -11.88 12.26
C ALA A 29 9.06 -10.97 11.58
N ASP A 30 9.56 -9.92 10.92
CA ASP A 30 8.72 -9.01 10.18
C ASP A 30 8.04 -9.86 9.11
N THR A 31 6.83 -10.32 9.40
CA THR A 31 6.08 -11.16 8.48
C THR A 31 5.51 -10.22 7.44
N GLY A 32 6.39 -9.75 6.55
CA GLY A 32 6.00 -9.11 5.31
C GLY A 32 5.05 -10.01 4.52
N LEU A 33 4.59 -9.53 3.37
CA LEU A 33 3.56 -10.22 2.57
C LEU A 33 3.89 -11.72 2.35
N GLN A 34 3.03 -12.61 2.85
CA GLN A 34 3.14 -14.05 2.64
C GLN A 34 2.10 -14.48 1.61
N ILE A 35 2.50 -15.30 0.64
CA ILE A 35 1.61 -15.75 -0.43
C ILE A 35 1.40 -17.25 -0.35
N SER A 36 0.15 -17.67 -0.36
CA SER A 36 -0.24 -19.08 -0.41
C SER A 36 -1.45 -19.25 -1.33
N GLY A 37 -1.23 -19.85 -2.49
CA GLY A 37 -2.27 -19.98 -3.52
C GLY A 37 -2.78 -18.61 -3.96
N ASN A 38 -4.09 -18.38 -3.84
CA ASN A 38 -4.74 -17.12 -4.18
C ASN A 38 -4.90 -16.17 -2.99
N THR A 39 -4.12 -16.36 -1.91
CA THR A 39 -4.21 -15.54 -0.70
C THR A 39 -2.87 -14.85 -0.42
N ILE A 40 -2.95 -13.56 -0.11
CA ILE A 40 -1.88 -12.77 0.50
C ILE A 40 -2.22 -12.59 1.98
N ASP A 41 -1.36 -13.06 2.89
CA ASP A 41 -1.44 -12.80 4.33
C ASP A 41 -0.48 -11.66 4.69
N THR A 42 -1.02 -10.64 5.33
CA THR A 42 -0.28 -9.44 5.80
C THR A 42 0.04 -9.51 7.29
N GLY A 43 -0.27 -10.63 7.95
CA GLY A 43 -0.23 -10.78 9.40
C GLY A 43 -1.59 -10.51 10.04
N ARG A 44 -2.25 -9.38 9.75
CA ARG A 44 -3.61 -9.07 10.23
C ARG A 44 -4.69 -9.44 9.22
N TYR A 45 -4.50 -9.10 7.96
CA TYR A 45 -5.50 -9.27 6.92
C TYR A 45 -5.18 -10.46 6.01
N LEU A 46 -6.21 -11.17 5.58
CA LEU A 46 -6.15 -12.14 4.49
C LEU A 46 -6.80 -11.52 3.26
N ILE A 47 -6.03 -11.34 2.19
CA ILE A 47 -6.50 -10.85 0.89
C ILE A 47 -6.61 -12.04 -0.04
N THR A 48 -7.83 -12.47 -0.35
CA THR A 48 -8.09 -13.64 -1.19
C THR A 48 -8.68 -13.21 -2.52
N ALA A 49 -8.14 -13.74 -3.62
CA ALA A 49 -8.61 -13.48 -4.97
C ALA A 49 -9.29 -14.72 -5.58
N ASN A 50 -10.34 -14.49 -6.39
CA ASN A 50 -11.06 -15.54 -7.11
C ASN A 50 -11.52 -15.02 -8.48
N ASN A 51 -11.64 -15.93 -9.45
CA ASN A 51 -12.22 -15.66 -10.76
C ASN A 51 -13.74 -15.79 -10.79
N ASN A 52 -14.32 -16.40 -9.75
CA ASN A 52 -15.76 -16.55 -9.62
C ASN A 52 -16.24 -15.84 -8.37
N TYR A 53 -17.27 -15.03 -8.54
CA TYR A 53 -18.00 -14.46 -7.43
C TYR A 53 -18.99 -15.48 -6.85
N THR A 54 -18.66 -16.03 -5.68
CA THR A 54 -19.56 -16.92 -4.92
C THR A 54 -19.61 -16.56 -3.42
N THR A 55 -19.04 -15.41 -3.04
CA THR A 55 -18.63 -15.11 -1.66
C THR A 55 -19.69 -14.42 -0.79
N GLY A 56 -20.97 -14.75 -0.99
CA GLY A 56 -22.02 -14.47 0.01
C GLY A 56 -22.40 -13.00 0.18
N ALA A 57 -22.25 -12.21 -0.88
CA ALA A 57 -22.79 -10.86 -0.93
C ALA A 57 -24.29 -10.82 -0.83
N ALA A 58 -24.81 -9.76 -0.21
CA ALA A 58 -26.24 -9.47 -0.24
C ALA A 58 -26.66 -8.82 -1.58
N TYR A 59 -25.69 -8.32 -2.36
CA TYR A 59 -25.95 -7.45 -3.52
C TYR A 59 -25.73 -8.16 -4.87
N ASN A 60 -26.75 -8.14 -5.73
CA ASN A 60 -26.80 -8.92 -6.98
C ASN A 60 -26.24 -8.16 -8.21
N PHE A 61 -25.05 -7.56 -8.11
CA PHE A 61 -24.39 -6.87 -9.23
C PHE A 61 -23.14 -7.63 -9.69
N HIS A 62 -23.33 -8.89 -10.06
CA HIS A 62 -22.24 -9.74 -10.52
C HIS A 62 -22.73 -10.73 -11.58
N SER A 63 -21.81 -11.16 -12.42
CA SER A 63 -21.89 -12.41 -13.17
C SER A 63 -21.03 -13.47 -12.48
N ASP A 64 -21.32 -14.75 -12.73
CA ASP A 64 -20.56 -15.87 -12.15
C ASP A 64 -19.09 -15.89 -12.58
N THR A 65 -18.75 -15.14 -13.62
CA THR A 65 -17.41 -15.01 -14.22
C THR A 65 -16.68 -13.76 -13.80
N ASP A 66 -17.27 -12.92 -12.96
CA ASP A 66 -16.59 -11.73 -12.47
C ASP A 66 -15.60 -12.08 -11.36
N GLY A 67 -14.41 -11.51 -11.49
CA GLY A 67 -13.36 -11.61 -10.48
C GLY A 67 -13.79 -10.97 -9.17
N CYS A 68 -13.22 -11.47 -8.08
CA CYS A 68 -13.46 -10.99 -6.72
C CYS A 68 -12.15 -10.93 -5.95
N VAL A 69 -11.97 -9.86 -5.18
CA VAL A 69 -10.92 -9.74 -4.17
C VAL A 69 -11.58 -9.42 -2.84
N ARG A 70 -11.35 -10.28 -1.84
CA ARG A 70 -11.90 -10.11 -0.50
C ARG A 70 -10.77 -9.87 0.50
N VAL A 71 -10.90 -8.81 1.27
CA VAL A 71 -10.04 -8.45 2.39
C VAL A 71 -10.76 -8.84 3.67
N TYR A 72 -10.19 -9.77 4.42
CA TYR A 72 -10.74 -10.25 5.69
C TYR A 72 -9.82 -9.85 6.85
N ASP A 73 -10.37 -9.20 7.86
CA ASP A 73 -9.65 -8.80 9.07
C ASP A 73 -9.78 -9.90 10.15
N LYS A 74 -8.67 -10.59 10.43
CA LYS A 74 -8.63 -11.68 11.43
C LYS A 74 -8.93 -11.20 12.86
N GLN A 75 -8.80 -9.90 13.15
CA GLN A 75 -9.03 -9.35 14.48
C GLN A 75 -10.48 -8.98 14.75
N THR A 76 -11.15 -8.41 13.75
CA THR A 76 -12.52 -7.89 13.91
C THR A 76 -13.58 -8.82 13.33
N ASP A 77 -13.18 -9.88 12.61
CA ASP A 77 -14.06 -10.79 11.88
C ASP A 77 -14.98 -10.05 10.88
N THR A 78 -14.46 -8.96 10.33
CA THR A 78 -15.13 -8.17 9.29
C THR A 78 -14.45 -8.36 7.95
N TYR A 79 -15.15 -8.04 6.88
CA TYR A 79 -14.57 -8.05 5.54
C TYR A 79 -15.03 -6.85 4.73
N VAL A 80 -14.21 -6.50 3.74
CA VAL A 80 -14.60 -5.73 2.56
C VAL A 80 -14.24 -6.56 1.34
N GLN A 81 -15.09 -6.57 0.33
CA GLN A 81 -14.83 -7.27 -0.92
C GLN A 81 -15.09 -6.36 -2.11
N VAL A 82 -14.31 -6.59 -3.16
CA VAL A 82 -14.43 -5.91 -4.44
C VAL A 82 -14.72 -6.95 -5.51
N PHE A 83 -15.72 -6.70 -6.36
CA PHE A 83 -16.22 -7.71 -7.30
C PHE A 83 -16.96 -7.09 -8.49
N GLY A 84 -17.27 -7.89 -9.51
CA GLY A 84 -18.20 -7.47 -10.57
C GLY A 84 -17.65 -6.31 -11.41
N ASP A 85 -18.56 -5.43 -11.81
CA ASP A 85 -18.28 -4.17 -12.51
C ASP A 85 -18.01 -3.02 -11.52
N PRO A 86 -16.75 -2.75 -11.15
CA PRO A 86 -16.32 -2.98 -9.78
C PRO A 86 -17.21 -2.35 -8.71
N HIS A 87 -17.74 -3.22 -7.86
CA HIS A 87 -18.49 -2.87 -6.66
C HIS A 87 -17.66 -3.17 -5.43
N VAL A 88 -17.88 -2.40 -4.38
CA VAL A 88 -17.37 -2.62 -3.02
C VAL A 88 -18.53 -3.01 -2.12
N GLU A 89 -18.33 -3.99 -1.27
CA GLU A 89 -19.26 -4.36 -0.20
C GLU A 89 -18.52 -4.69 1.08
N THR A 90 -18.99 -4.13 2.19
CA THR A 90 -18.55 -4.49 3.54
C THR A 90 -19.44 -5.58 4.13
N SER A 91 -18.95 -6.27 5.15
CA SER A 91 -19.69 -7.35 5.83
C SER A 91 -21.01 -6.92 6.49
N ASN A 92 -21.22 -5.62 6.72
CA ASN A 92 -22.49 -5.05 7.20
C ASN A 92 -23.40 -4.49 6.10
N GLY A 93 -23.07 -4.71 4.82
CA GLY A 93 -23.90 -4.29 3.69
C GLY A 93 -23.78 -2.81 3.32
N THR A 94 -22.63 -2.17 3.60
CA THR A 94 -22.32 -0.86 3.01
C THR A 94 -21.78 -1.11 1.60
N HIS A 95 -22.30 -0.35 0.62
CA HIS A 95 -22.00 -0.57 -0.80
C HIS A 95 -21.53 0.69 -1.52
N GLY A 96 -20.66 0.49 -2.50
CA GLY A 96 -20.30 1.51 -3.47
C GLY A 96 -19.88 0.92 -4.81
N GLU A 97 -19.80 1.74 -5.84
CA GLU A 97 -19.30 1.38 -7.17
C GLU A 97 -18.23 2.34 -7.65
N PHE A 98 -17.29 1.82 -8.43
CA PHE A 98 -16.25 2.59 -9.12
C PHE A 98 -15.96 1.92 -10.46
N LYS A 99 -15.94 2.71 -11.54
CA LYS A 99 -15.79 2.16 -12.90
C LYS A 99 -14.77 2.93 -13.73
N ARG A 100 -14.37 4.12 -13.29
CA ARG A 100 -13.44 5.01 -14.01
C ARG A 100 -12.16 5.23 -13.23
N ASP A 101 -12.28 5.56 -11.95
CA ASP A 101 -11.13 5.83 -11.10
C ASP A 101 -10.75 4.56 -10.34
N GLY A 102 -9.49 4.42 -9.95
CA GLY A 102 -9.08 3.35 -9.06
C GLY A 102 -9.60 3.57 -7.63
N LEU A 103 -9.52 2.52 -6.83
CA LEU A 103 -9.87 2.54 -5.42
C LEU A 103 -8.68 2.14 -4.58
N VAL A 104 -8.33 2.98 -3.60
CA VAL A 104 -7.35 2.68 -2.56
C VAL A 104 -8.08 2.40 -1.25
N LEU A 105 -7.78 1.27 -0.61
CA LEU A 105 -8.16 0.95 0.76
C LEU A 105 -6.93 1.07 1.65
N ASP A 106 -6.95 2.04 2.56
CA ASP A 106 -5.91 2.26 3.55
C ASP A 106 -6.31 1.57 4.86
N LEU A 107 -5.59 0.51 5.21
CA LEU A 107 -5.90 -0.33 6.36
C LEU A 107 -5.15 0.13 7.61
N GLN A 108 -5.69 -0.21 8.78
CA GLN A 108 -5.19 0.26 10.08
C GLN A 108 -3.74 -0.14 10.39
N ASP A 109 -3.25 -1.22 9.81
CA ASP A 109 -1.88 -1.72 10.06
C ASP A 109 -0.84 -1.18 9.06
N GLY A 110 -1.23 -0.18 8.25
CA GLY A 110 -0.39 0.39 7.21
C GLY A 110 -0.38 -0.41 5.90
N THR A 111 -1.12 -1.53 5.82
CA THR A 111 -1.38 -2.18 4.53
C THR A 111 -2.22 -1.26 3.66
N GLN A 112 -1.82 -1.10 2.40
CA GLN A 112 -2.60 -0.45 1.37
C GLN A 112 -3.00 -1.47 0.30
N ILE A 113 -4.25 -1.39 -0.15
CA ILE A 113 -4.76 -2.19 -1.27
C ILE A 113 -5.28 -1.25 -2.33
N GLN A 114 -4.73 -1.30 -3.53
CA GLN A 114 -5.18 -0.47 -4.65
C GLN A 114 -5.78 -1.33 -5.73
N VAL A 115 -7.00 -1.03 -6.14
CA VAL A 115 -7.74 -1.73 -7.17
C VAL A 115 -7.83 -0.86 -8.41
N GLN A 116 -7.30 -1.36 -9.51
CA GLN A 116 -7.38 -0.71 -10.81
C GLN A 116 -8.52 -1.34 -11.62
N PRO A 117 -9.55 -0.58 -12.02
CA PRO A 117 -10.54 -1.05 -12.98
C PRO A 117 -9.94 -1.16 -14.40
N THR A 118 -10.60 -1.91 -15.29
CA THR A 118 -10.36 -1.81 -16.73
C THR A 118 -10.99 -0.54 -17.27
N ASP A 119 -10.58 -0.12 -18.47
CA ASP A 119 -11.32 0.91 -19.20
C ASP A 119 -12.79 0.50 -19.39
N LEU A 120 -13.69 1.48 -19.40
CA LEU A 120 -15.09 1.28 -19.72
C LEU A 120 -15.23 0.78 -21.16
N ASN A 121 -15.91 -0.34 -21.34
CA ASN A 121 -16.26 -0.83 -22.67
C ASN A 121 -17.45 -0.03 -23.26
N ASN A 122 -17.81 -0.29 -24.51
CA ASN A 122 -18.89 0.41 -25.21
C ASN A 122 -20.28 0.22 -24.56
N ALA A 123 -20.45 -0.79 -23.70
CA ALA A 123 -21.68 -1.03 -22.94
C ALA A 123 -21.67 -0.34 -21.56
N GLY A 124 -20.58 0.37 -21.21
CA GLY A 124 -20.42 1.03 -19.92
C GLY A 124 -20.04 0.09 -18.79
N ALA A 125 -19.56 -1.12 -19.09
CA ALA A 125 -19.04 -2.04 -18.07
C ALA A 125 -17.52 -1.90 -17.95
N SER A 126 -17.03 -2.14 -16.73
CA SER A 126 -15.62 -2.27 -16.38
C SER A 126 -15.47 -3.55 -15.55
N HIS A 127 -14.25 -4.00 -15.33
CA HIS A 127 -13.93 -5.16 -14.50
C HIS A 127 -12.69 -4.87 -13.65
N ILE A 128 -12.37 -5.74 -12.69
CA ILE A 128 -11.11 -5.62 -11.95
C ILE A 128 -9.95 -6.02 -12.87
N ASN A 129 -9.12 -5.05 -13.25
CA ASN A 129 -7.95 -5.29 -14.09
C ASN A 129 -6.80 -5.88 -13.27
N ALA A 130 -6.44 -5.20 -12.19
CA ALA A 130 -5.35 -5.58 -11.31
C ALA A 130 -5.57 -5.03 -9.90
N VAL A 131 -4.98 -5.70 -8.91
CA VAL A 131 -4.94 -5.21 -7.53
C VAL A 131 -3.51 -5.23 -7.04
N SER A 132 -3.07 -4.17 -6.37
CA SER A 132 -1.82 -4.18 -5.62
C SER A 132 -2.12 -4.31 -4.13
N VAL A 133 -1.25 -5.02 -3.42
CA VAL A 133 -1.24 -5.08 -1.95
C VAL A 133 0.15 -4.67 -1.51
N THR A 134 0.24 -3.55 -0.79
CA THR A 134 1.49 -2.96 -0.31
C THR A 134 1.51 -2.97 1.20
N LYS A 135 2.59 -3.48 1.82
CA LYS A 135 2.83 -3.39 3.25
C LYS A 135 4.33 -3.30 3.52
N ASP A 136 4.74 -2.40 4.41
CA ASP A 136 6.13 -2.26 4.85
C ASP A 136 7.14 -2.19 3.68
N ASN A 137 6.80 -1.39 2.65
CA ASN A 137 7.57 -1.22 1.41
C ASN A 137 7.79 -2.52 0.61
N GLN A 138 6.88 -3.48 0.75
CA GLN A 138 6.78 -4.66 -0.11
C GLN A 138 5.43 -4.65 -0.80
N THR A 139 5.43 -4.92 -2.11
CA THR A 139 4.20 -4.97 -2.92
C THR A 139 4.08 -6.30 -3.62
N SER A 140 2.87 -6.86 -3.61
CA SER A 140 2.47 -7.95 -4.50
C SER A 140 1.31 -7.50 -5.37
N PHE A 141 1.23 -8.05 -6.58
CA PHE A 141 0.17 -7.77 -7.54
C PHE A 141 -0.70 -9.00 -7.76
N ILE A 142 -2.01 -8.78 -7.82
CA ILE A 142 -3.03 -9.76 -8.21
C ILE A 142 -3.50 -9.37 -9.61
N THR A 143 -3.40 -10.29 -10.56
CA THR A 143 -3.84 -10.12 -11.95
C THR A 143 -4.66 -11.32 -12.40
N GLY A 144 -5.23 -11.23 -13.61
CA GLY A 144 -5.98 -12.33 -14.21
C GLY A 144 -7.30 -12.63 -13.48
N LEU A 145 -7.90 -11.61 -12.86
CA LEU A 145 -9.21 -11.68 -12.20
C LEU A 145 -10.36 -11.81 -13.21
N TYR A 146 -10.21 -11.20 -14.38
CA TYR A 146 -11.20 -11.18 -15.45
C TYR A 146 -10.56 -11.35 -16.83
N ASN A 147 -11.27 -11.97 -17.76
CA ASN A 147 -11.05 -11.87 -19.20
C ASN A 147 -12.38 -12.10 -19.97
N ASP A 148 -12.50 -11.52 -21.15
CA ASP A 148 -13.70 -11.68 -21.99
C ASP A 148 -13.96 -13.14 -22.41
N ALA A 149 -12.94 -13.99 -22.36
CA ALA A 149 -13.01 -15.39 -22.76
C ALA A 149 -13.61 -16.32 -21.67
N GLY A 150 -13.80 -15.83 -20.44
CA GLY A 150 -14.28 -16.64 -19.30
C GLY A 150 -13.29 -17.72 -18.85
N THR A 151 -12.00 -17.54 -19.17
CA THR A 151 -10.89 -18.47 -18.85
C THR A 151 -9.84 -17.79 -17.98
N ALA A 152 -10.25 -16.76 -17.24
CA ALA A 152 -9.37 -16.01 -16.36
C ALA A 152 -8.79 -16.92 -15.28
N HIS A 153 -7.53 -16.65 -14.91
CA HIS A 153 -6.82 -17.39 -13.88
C HIS A 153 -6.06 -16.38 -13.01
N VAL A 154 -6.43 -16.34 -11.73
CA VAL A 154 -5.75 -15.51 -10.75
C VAL A 154 -4.26 -15.82 -10.71
N GLN A 155 -3.46 -14.78 -10.78
CA GLN A 155 -2.02 -14.81 -10.60
C GLN A 155 -1.65 -13.81 -9.52
N ILE A 156 -0.83 -14.25 -8.56
CA ILE A 156 -0.29 -13.37 -7.51
C ILE A 156 1.23 -13.36 -7.65
N SER A 157 1.80 -12.17 -7.84
CA SER A 157 3.25 -12.00 -7.92
C SER A 157 3.89 -12.19 -6.55
N ALA A 158 5.12 -12.70 -6.52
CA ALA A 158 5.95 -12.65 -5.31
C ALA A 158 6.11 -11.19 -4.82
N PRO A 159 6.27 -10.97 -3.50
CA PRO A 159 6.48 -9.63 -2.97
C PRO A 159 7.77 -9.02 -3.52
N GLN A 160 7.71 -7.76 -3.91
CA GLN A 160 8.84 -6.98 -4.41
C GLN A 160 9.02 -5.72 -3.57
N ALA A 161 10.26 -5.33 -3.32
CA ALA A 161 10.55 -4.10 -2.59
C ALA A 161 10.15 -2.86 -3.42
N GLY A 162 9.45 -1.93 -2.78
CA GLY A 162 8.86 -0.74 -3.41
C GLY A 162 7.35 -0.72 -3.26
N ASN A 163 6.74 0.41 -3.62
CA ASN A 163 5.28 0.57 -3.66
C ASN A 163 4.71 0.27 -5.05
N ALA A 164 3.38 0.18 -5.14
CA ALA A 164 2.66 -0.13 -6.38
C ALA A 164 3.04 0.78 -7.55
N PHE A 165 3.01 2.11 -7.35
CA PHE A 165 3.33 3.09 -8.40
C PHE A 165 4.76 2.97 -8.93
N GLN A 166 5.74 2.72 -8.05
CA GLN A 166 7.16 2.54 -8.43
C GLN A 166 7.37 1.31 -9.30
N LEU A 167 6.62 0.24 -9.03
CA LEU A 167 6.77 -1.05 -9.69
C LEU A 167 5.87 -1.19 -10.92
N ASN A 168 4.73 -0.49 -10.95
CA ASN A 168 3.79 -0.47 -12.06
C ASN A 168 3.04 0.87 -12.10
N ASN A 169 3.35 1.68 -13.10
CA ASN A 169 2.80 3.01 -13.30
C ASN A 169 1.30 3.03 -13.69
N SER A 170 0.68 1.87 -13.91
CA SER A 170 -0.77 1.78 -14.13
C SER A 170 -1.58 1.98 -12.85
N PHE A 171 -0.92 1.87 -11.69
CA PHE A 171 -1.50 2.19 -10.39
C PHE A 171 -1.20 3.65 -10.06
N ASP A 172 -2.00 4.57 -10.61
CA ASP A 172 -1.87 6.01 -10.35
C ASP A 172 -2.85 6.43 -9.25
N SER A 173 -2.34 6.62 -8.03
CA SER A 173 -3.17 7.04 -6.91
C SER A 173 -3.67 8.49 -7.00
N TYR A 174 -3.22 9.31 -7.97
CA TYR A 174 -3.62 10.72 -8.02
C TYR A 174 -5.12 10.93 -8.26
N SER A 175 -5.73 10.14 -9.16
CA SER A 175 -7.17 10.17 -9.44
C SER A 175 -7.98 9.27 -8.53
N ASP A 176 -7.33 8.32 -7.89
CA ASP A 176 -8.01 7.25 -7.18
C ASP A 176 -8.72 7.76 -5.93
N THR A 177 -9.87 7.15 -5.68
CA THR A 177 -10.62 7.35 -4.46
C THR A 177 -9.95 6.61 -3.32
N VAL A 178 -9.68 7.30 -2.22
CA VAL A 178 -9.08 6.69 -1.02
C VAL A 178 -10.15 6.49 0.04
N LEU A 179 -10.27 5.25 0.52
CA LEU A 179 -11.07 4.90 1.69
C LEU A 179 -10.16 4.45 2.83
N HIS A 180 -10.23 5.19 3.94
CA HIS A 180 -9.59 4.87 5.20
C HIS A 180 -10.46 3.93 6.02
N VAL A 181 -9.86 2.86 6.53
CA VAL A 181 -10.51 1.94 7.46
C VAL A 181 -10.39 2.48 8.87
N GLY A 182 -11.54 2.82 9.47
CA GLY A 182 -11.68 3.31 10.84
C GLY A 182 -11.43 2.21 11.87
N SER A 183 -12.45 1.82 12.63
CA SER A 183 -12.34 0.80 13.69
C SER A 183 -12.39 -0.66 13.20
N SER A 184 -12.99 -0.89 12.03
CA SER A 184 -13.09 -2.22 11.37
C SER A 184 -13.32 -2.03 9.86
N LEU A 185 -13.32 -3.12 9.07
CA LEU A 185 -13.61 -3.04 7.63
C LEU A 185 -15.05 -2.62 7.29
N ASN A 186 -15.92 -2.49 8.31
CA ASN A 186 -17.28 -1.94 8.17
C ASN A 186 -17.35 -0.41 8.36
N ASP A 187 -16.22 0.23 8.67
CA ASP A 187 -16.11 1.63 9.07
C ASP A 187 -15.23 2.35 8.06
N LEU A 188 -15.75 2.55 6.84
CA LEU A 188 -15.03 3.13 5.71
C LEU A 188 -15.31 4.63 5.59
N HIS A 189 -14.25 5.43 5.48
CA HIS A 189 -14.31 6.88 5.34
C HIS A 189 -13.50 7.35 4.14
N PHE A 190 -14.01 8.32 3.40
CA PHE A 190 -13.25 9.02 2.38
C PHE A 190 -12.09 9.81 3.01
N ALA A 191 -11.13 10.24 2.19
CA ALA A 191 -10.00 11.07 2.62
C ALA A 191 -10.42 12.38 3.32
N ASP A 192 -11.60 12.91 3.03
CA ASP A 192 -12.17 14.09 3.72
C ASP A 192 -12.80 13.78 5.09
N GLY A 193 -12.77 12.52 5.52
CA GLY A 193 -13.34 12.01 6.76
C GLY A 193 -14.85 11.74 6.71
N SER A 194 -15.51 11.94 5.57
CA SER A 194 -16.91 11.58 5.41
C SER A 194 -17.08 10.06 5.29
N SER A 195 -18.12 9.49 5.89
CA SER A 195 -18.38 8.06 5.80
C SER A 195 -19.10 7.69 4.51
N MET A 196 -18.91 6.45 4.05
CA MET A 196 -19.78 5.88 3.02
C MET A 196 -21.24 5.82 3.49
N SER A 197 -22.17 5.99 2.55
CA SER A 197 -23.60 5.87 2.86
C SER A 197 -23.93 4.42 3.22
N GLY A 198 -24.52 4.20 4.40
CA GLY A 198 -25.05 2.88 4.79
C GLY A 198 -26.34 2.49 4.07
N THR A 199 -26.84 3.32 3.15
CA THR A 199 -28.04 3.04 2.35
C THR A 199 -27.81 3.33 0.88
N GLY A 200 -28.26 2.41 0.01
CA GLY A 200 -28.09 2.55 -1.45
C GLY A 200 -26.67 2.27 -1.93
N ASN A 201 -26.44 2.51 -3.22
CA ASN A 201 -25.11 2.40 -3.81
C ASN A 201 -24.42 3.76 -3.79
N THR A 202 -23.19 3.82 -3.28
CA THR A 202 -22.39 5.06 -3.26
C THR A 202 -21.50 5.13 -4.50
N GLU A 203 -21.63 6.18 -5.31
CA GLU A 203 -20.67 6.47 -6.40
C GLU A 203 -19.33 6.87 -5.77
N LEU A 204 -18.28 6.10 -6.05
CA LEU A 204 -16.93 6.35 -5.57
C LEU A 204 -16.08 7.10 -6.59
N ASP A 205 -16.38 7.03 -7.89
CA ASP A 205 -15.66 7.80 -8.92
C ASP A 205 -15.78 9.32 -8.65
N GLY A 206 -14.72 10.06 -8.97
CA GLY A 206 -14.63 11.51 -8.85
C GLY A 206 -14.53 12.03 -7.41
N LYS A 207 -14.42 11.14 -6.41
CA LYS A 207 -14.17 11.51 -5.02
C LYS A 207 -12.69 11.77 -4.74
N GLY A 208 -11.81 11.14 -5.50
CA GLY A 208 -10.37 11.32 -5.38
C GLY A 208 -9.86 11.08 -3.95
N GLY A 209 -8.67 11.57 -3.68
CA GLY A 209 -8.06 11.47 -2.35
C GLY A 209 -6.57 11.22 -2.46
N GLY A 210 -6.14 10.36 -3.39
CA GLY A 210 -4.77 9.84 -3.34
C GLY A 210 -3.68 10.83 -3.70
N ILE A 211 -3.97 12.10 -4.02
CA ILE A 211 -2.95 13.16 -4.18
C ILE A 211 -2.19 13.41 -2.86
N GLN A 212 -2.86 13.41 -1.71
CA GLN A 212 -2.20 13.66 -0.41
C GLN A 212 -1.36 12.45 0.03
N GLU A 213 -1.89 11.25 -0.15
CA GLU A 213 -1.22 9.98 0.15
C GLU A 213 -0.07 9.69 -0.84
N PHE A 214 -0.21 10.05 -2.12
CA PHE A 214 0.83 9.94 -3.15
C PHE A 214 2.07 10.80 -2.83
N LEU A 215 1.88 11.99 -2.26
CA LEU A 215 2.99 12.82 -1.79
C LEU A 215 3.73 12.17 -0.62
N GLY A 216 3.04 11.35 0.20
CA GLY A 216 3.67 10.50 1.22
C GLY A 216 4.38 9.27 0.64
N GLN A 217 3.85 8.70 -0.45
CA GLN A 217 4.38 7.48 -1.09
C GLN A 217 5.55 7.73 -2.05
N ARG A 218 5.71 8.94 -2.59
CA ARG A 218 6.90 9.30 -3.39
C ARG A 218 8.19 9.42 -2.55
N VAL A 219 8.13 9.28 -1.23
CA VAL A 219 9.31 9.42 -0.37
C VAL A 219 9.33 8.43 0.82
N PRO A 220 9.59 7.12 0.61
CA PRO A 220 10.52 6.46 1.49
C PRO A 220 11.92 6.87 0.99
N MET A 221 12.40 8.04 1.44
CA MET A 221 13.82 8.34 1.42
C MET A 221 14.50 7.36 2.39
N GLN A 222 14.65 6.10 1.99
CA GLN A 222 15.72 5.30 2.54
C GLN A 222 17.01 6.02 2.15
N SER A 223 17.66 6.65 3.13
CA SER A 223 19.00 7.25 3.11
C SER A 223 19.19 8.67 2.56
N PHE A 224 18.60 9.69 3.18
CA PHE A 224 19.42 10.91 3.39
C PHE A 224 20.26 10.77 4.65
N ASP A 225 19.77 10.11 5.71
CA ASP A 225 20.53 9.95 6.95
C ASP A 225 21.73 8.99 6.82
N THR A 226 21.62 7.93 6.00
CA THR A 226 22.75 7.01 5.78
C THR A 226 23.84 7.60 4.86
N MET A 227 23.49 8.56 4.01
CA MET A 227 24.46 9.35 3.22
C MET A 227 25.04 10.51 4.04
N LEU A 228 24.28 11.15 4.94
CA LEU A 228 24.81 12.20 5.80
C LEU A 228 25.75 11.65 6.89
N GLN A 229 25.48 10.47 7.44
CA GLN A 229 26.37 9.85 8.43
C GLN A 229 27.67 9.31 7.82
N SER A 230 27.68 8.91 6.55
CA SER A 230 28.91 8.56 5.84
C SER A 230 29.71 9.79 5.42
N VAL A 231 29.05 10.89 5.05
CA VAL A 231 29.70 12.19 4.75
C VAL A 231 30.26 12.84 6.03
N LEU A 232 29.60 12.72 7.18
CA LEU A 232 30.10 13.24 8.45
C LEU A 232 31.31 12.45 9.00
N HIS A 233 31.46 11.16 8.65
CA HIS A 233 32.69 10.40 8.98
C HIS A 233 33.82 10.62 7.97
N MET A 234 33.52 11.02 6.72
CA MET A 234 34.54 11.33 5.70
C MET A 234 34.98 12.81 5.69
N ALA A 235 34.25 13.71 6.35
CA ALA A 235 34.63 15.12 6.48
C ALA A 235 35.85 15.38 7.40
N SER A 236 36.53 14.34 7.90
CA SER A 236 37.80 14.48 8.62
C SER A 236 39.05 14.30 7.76
N GLN A 237 38.93 13.96 6.46
CA GLN A 237 40.09 13.86 5.57
C GLN A 237 39.81 14.41 4.17
N GLY A 238 40.38 15.60 3.90
CA GLY A 238 40.92 15.97 2.59
C GLY A 238 39.94 16.12 1.43
N SER A 239 39.60 17.37 1.14
CA SER A 239 39.10 17.90 -0.14
C SER A 239 39.30 17.02 -1.38
N GLN A 240 38.20 16.44 -1.88
CA GLN A 240 38.06 16.05 -3.28
C GLN A 240 36.70 16.54 -3.81
N SER A 241 36.76 17.24 -4.95
CA SER A 241 35.60 17.71 -5.71
C SER A 241 34.85 16.51 -6.28
N VAL A 242 33.59 16.34 -5.93
CA VAL A 242 32.69 15.34 -6.53
C VAL A 242 31.78 16.08 -7.52
N ASN A 243 31.83 15.70 -8.79
CA ASN A 243 30.86 16.17 -9.78
C ASN A 243 29.47 15.64 -9.41
N ALA A 244 28.49 16.54 -9.28
CA ALA A 244 27.09 16.17 -9.14
C ALA A 244 26.59 15.49 -10.43
N PRO A 245 25.70 14.50 -10.35
CA PRO A 245 24.99 14.02 -11.53
C PRO A 245 24.05 15.12 -12.04
N ASP A 246 24.12 15.41 -13.34
CA ASP A 246 23.20 16.32 -14.01
C ASP A 246 21.79 15.71 -14.01
N TYR A 247 20.90 16.26 -13.19
CA TYR A 247 19.48 16.02 -13.32
C TYR A 247 18.94 16.96 -14.41
N SER A 248 18.50 16.40 -15.54
CA SER A 248 17.72 17.16 -16.50
C SER A 248 16.42 17.61 -15.82
N ALA A 249 16.31 18.89 -15.49
CA ALA A 249 15.07 19.48 -15.05
C ALA A 249 14.01 19.23 -16.14
N ALA A 250 12.95 18.50 -15.81
CA ALA A 250 11.74 18.49 -16.62
C ALA A 250 11.29 19.94 -16.76
N SER A 251 11.31 20.47 -17.98
CA SER A 251 10.97 21.87 -18.24
C SER A 251 9.54 22.13 -17.76
N VAL A 252 9.36 23.11 -16.88
CA VAL A 252 8.07 23.54 -16.32
C VAL A 252 7.25 24.35 -17.36
N ALA A 253 7.37 24.00 -18.64
CA ALA A 253 6.90 24.83 -19.75
C ALA A 253 5.38 24.80 -19.98
N ASN A 254 4.64 23.88 -19.35
CA ASN A 254 3.20 23.72 -19.61
C ASN A 254 2.29 23.89 -18.38
N LEU A 255 2.78 24.44 -17.26
CA LEU A 255 1.91 24.81 -16.14
C LEU A 255 1.17 26.13 -16.47
N ARG A 256 0.06 26.04 -17.19
CA ARG A 256 -0.85 27.18 -17.40
C ARG A 256 -1.78 27.28 -16.19
N ILE A 257 -1.40 28.12 -15.24
CA ILE A 257 -2.27 28.50 -14.12
C ILE A 257 -3.27 29.54 -14.66
N GLU A 258 -4.47 29.10 -15.05
CA GLU A 258 -5.55 30.04 -15.36
C GLU A 258 -6.16 30.54 -14.05
N SER A 259 -5.74 31.74 -13.63
CA SER A 259 -6.38 32.48 -12.54
C SER A 259 -7.59 33.24 -13.11
N GLY A 260 -8.77 32.63 -12.99
CA GLY A 260 -10.04 33.29 -13.26
C GLY A 260 -10.34 34.34 -12.18
N TYR A 261 -10.07 35.62 -12.46
CA TYR A 261 -10.68 36.73 -11.72
C TYR A 261 -11.84 37.29 -12.53
N GLY A 262 -13.04 37.15 -11.97
CA GLY A 262 -14.25 37.76 -12.49
C GLY A 262 -14.26 39.28 -12.38
N LYS A 263 -14.94 39.90 -13.35
CA LYS A 263 -15.71 41.13 -13.21
C LYS A 263 -16.98 41.00 -14.03
#